data_AF-A0A7X6ZWX8-F1
#
_entry.id   AF-A0A7X6ZWX8-F1
#
_cell.length_a   1.000
_cell.length_b   1.000
_cell.length_c   1.000
_cell.angle_alpha   90.00
_cell.angle_beta   90.00
_cell.angle_gamma   90.00
#
_symmetry.space_group_name_H-M   'P 1'
#
loop_
_entity.id
_entity.type
_entity.pdbx_description
1 polymer ?
#
loop_
_entity_poly.entity_id
_entity_poly.type
_entity_poly.pdbx_seq_one_letter_code
_entity_poly.pdbx_strand_id
1 'polypeptide(L)'
;MAIDGKGPYYICKVLTDEHIEFPAYYLQKRNIGLWKTREIKYPYKWGSSTVAHMLRKPAYLGHMVNFKIRKHFKDKKSHYVEPDERTIIPNTCEAIIDQETYDNVQQQNKME
;
A
#
# COMPACT_ATOMS: atom_id res chain seq x y z
N MET A 1 15.36 3.02 -3.26
CA MET A 1 15.44 2.10 -2.10
C MET A 1 15.04 0.68 -2.46
N ALA A 2 13.77 0.40 -2.76
CA ALA A 2 13.34 -0.98 -3.05
C ALA A 2 14.07 -1.57 -4.27
N ILE A 3 14.13 -0.82 -5.39
CA ILE A 3 14.90 -1.21 -6.59
C ILE A 3 16.36 -1.54 -6.25
N ASP A 4 16.97 -0.80 -5.32
CA ASP A 4 18.35 -0.98 -4.84
C ASP A 4 18.52 -2.21 -3.91
N GLY A 5 17.52 -3.09 -3.85
CA GLY A 5 17.53 -4.32 -3.04
C GLY A 5 17.31 -4.08 -1.54
N LYS A 6 16.81 -2.90 -1.13
CA LYS A 6 16.53 -2.63 0.28
C LYS A 6 15.16 -3.19 0.67
N GLY A 7 15.15 -4.19 1.54
CA GLY A 7 13.92 -4.80 2.03
C GLY A 7 13.04 -3.88 2.89
N PRO A 8 11.76 -4.22 3.11
CA PRO A 8 10.79 -3.37 3.81
C PRO A 8 11.21 -2.94 5.21
N TYR A 9 11.92 -3.81 5.95
CA TYR A 9 12.41 -3.47 7.29
C TYR A 9 13.41 -2.32 7.27
N TYR A 10 14.37 -2.35 6.33
CA TYR A 10 15.36 -1.29 6.17
C TYR A 10 14.69 0.02 5.78
N ILE A 11 13.75 -0.03 4.82
CA ILE A 11 12.98 1.14 4.40
C ILE A 11 12.22 1.75 5.59
N CYS A 12 11.56 0.94 6.42
CA CYS A 12 10.89 1.43 7.62
C CYS A 12 11.85 2.15 8.56
N LYS A 13 13.04 1.59 8.79
CA LYS A 13 14.04 2.22 9.64
C LYS A 13 14.44 3.60 9.12
N VAL A 14 14.76 3.70 7.82
CA VAL A 14 15.10 4.98 7.19
C VAL A 14 13.96 6.00 7.34
N LEU A 15 12.72 5.62 7.00
CA LEU A 15 11.57 6.53 7.10
C LEU A 15 11.31 6.98 8.55
N THR A 16 11.54 6.10 9.53
CA THR A 16 11.44 6.45 10.95
C THR A 16 12.57 7.37 11.40
N ASP A 17 13.82 7.08 11.02
CA ASP A 17 14.99 7.88 11.39
C ASP A 17 14.92 9.30 10.76
N GLU A 18 14.44 9.41 9.52
CA GLU A 18 14.17 10.68 8.83
C GLU A 18 12.92 11.42 9.34
N HIS A 19 12.22 10.89 10.35
CA HIS A 19 11.01 11.48 10.93
C HIS A 19 9.91 11.73 9.89
N ILE A 20 9.77 10.82 8.92
CA ILE A 20 8.68 10.87 7.94
C ILE A 20 7.39 10.40 8.60
N GLU A 21 6.34 11.22 8.53
CA GLU A 21 5.02 10.90 9.08
C GLU A 21 4.44 9.64 8.44
N PHE A 22 3.99 8.68 9.25
CA PHE A 22 3.28 7.54 8.68
C PHE A 22 1.88 7.95 8.16
N PRO A 23 1.30 7.21 7.19
CA PRO A 23 0.16 7.70 6.42
C PRO A 23 -1.07 8.10 7.24
N ALA A 24 -1.42 7.37 8.31
CA ALA A 24 -2.60 7.73 9.10
C ALA A 24 -2.39 9.01 9.92
N TYR A 25 -1.17 9.26 10.41
CA TYR A 25 -0.83 10.49 11.11
C TYR A 25 -0.85 11.71 10.17
N TYR A 26 -0.27 11.56 8.98
CA TYR A 26 -0.30 12.57 7.92
C TYR A 26 -1.75 12.97 7.54
N LEU A 27 -2.66 11.99 7.45
CA LEU A 27 -4.08 12.24 7.17
C LEU A 27 -4.82 12.83 8.38
N GLN A 28 -4.48 12.42 9.60
CA GLN A 28 -5.08 12.95 10.83
C GLN A 28 -4.80 14.46 10.97
N LYS A 29 -3.57 14.91 10.70
CA LYS A 29 -3.21 16.34 10.72
C LYS A 29 -4.06 17.20 9.76
N ARG A 30 -4.59 16.57 8.70
CA ARG A 30 -5.46 17.22 7.70
C ARG A 30 -6.95 17.00 7.98
N ASN A 31 -7.30 16.39 9.11
CA ASN A 31 -8.67 16.04 9.47
C ASN A 31 -9.35 15.08 8.46
N ILE A 32 -8.56 14.20 7.83
CA ILE A 32 -8.99 13.23 6.81
C ILE A 32 -8.90 11.79 7.36
N GLY A 33 -9.77 10.90 6.87
CA GLY A 33 -9.69 9.46 7.10
C GLY A 33 -10.35 8.97 8.39
N LEU A 34 -10.07 7.71 8.76
CA LEU A 34 -10.72 7.02 9.88
C LEU A 34 -10.09 7.31 11.25
N TRP A 35 -8.89 7.88 11.25
CA TRP A 35 -8.06 8.04 12.46
C TRP A 35 -8.16 9.41 13.11
N LYS A 36 -9.06 10.30 12.63
CA LYS A 36 -9.17 11.70 13.08
C LYS A 36 -9.25 11.84 14.61
N THR A 37 -10.04 10.99 15.25
CA THR A 37 -10.32 11.06 16.69
C THR A 37 -9.48 10.11 17.54
N ARG A 38 -8.58 9.33 16.93
CA ARG A 38 -7.79 8.31 17.63
C ARG A 38 -6.46 8.88 18.07
N GLU A 39 -6.01 8.53 19.27
CA GLU A 39 -4.66 8.84 19.71
C GLU A 39 -3.63 8.04 18.91
N ILE A 40 -2.61 8.71 18.38
CA ILE A 40 -1.49 8.09 17.69
C ILE A 40 -0.22 8.30 18.52
N LYS A 41 0.20 7.25 19.24
CA LYS A 41 1.34 7.31 20.17
C LYS A 41 2.71 7.40 19.48
N TYR A 42 2.85 6.83 18.28
CA TYR A 42 4.12 6.72 17.57
C TYR A 42 3.98 7.23 16.12
N PRO A 43 3.97 8.56 15.89
CA PRO A 43 3.67 9.18 14.59
C PRO A 43 4.71 8.96 13.48
N TYR A 44 5.89 8.46 13.82
CA TYR A 44 7.00 8.22 12.88
C TYR A 44 7.39 6.75 12.79
N LYS A 45 6.72 5.84 13.52
CA LYS A 45 7.08 4.41 13.52
C LYS A 45 6.43 3.70 12.34
N TRP A 46 7.22 3.39 11.31
CA TRP A 46 6.75 2.67 10.13
C TRP A 46 6.70 1.16 10.36
N GLY A 47 5.62 0.53 9.90
CA GLY A 47 5.47 -0.93 9.90
C GLY A 47 5.92 -1.55 8.58
N SER A 48 6.70 -2.63 8.64
CA SER A 48 7.19 -3.35 7.45
C SER A 48 6.05 -3.82 6.54
N SER A 49 4.95 -4.28 7.14
CA SER A 49 3.74 -4.68 6.41
C SER A 49 3.09 -3.52 5.65
N THR A 50 3.18 -2.29 6.15
CA THR A 50 2.67 -1.09 5.46
C THR A 50 3.52 -0.77 4.25
N VAL A 51 4.85 -0.79 4.39
CA VAL A 51 5.78 -0.58 3.28
C VAL A 51 5.59 -1.67 2.22
N ALA A 52 5.60 -2.94 2.62
CA ALA A 52 5.35 -4.06 1.71
C ALA A 52 3.99 -3.92 1.00
N HIS A 53 2.95 -3.47 1.71
CA HIS A 53 1.65 -3.21 1.11
C HIS A 53 1.63 -2.05 0.12
N MET A 54 2.41 -0.99 0.35
CA MET A 54 2.55 0.09 -0.61
C MET A 54 3.28 -0.41 -1.87
N LEU A 55 4.40 -1.12 -1.73
CA LEU A 55 5.19 -1.59 -2.89
C LEU A 55 4.39 -2.49 -3.85
N ARG A 56 3.35 -3.19 -3.39
CA ARG A 56 2.48 -4.06 -4.21
C ARG A 56 1.21 -3.39 -4.75
N LYS A 57 1.08 -2.06 -4.68
CA LYS A 57 -0.12 -1.36 -5.14
C LYS A 57 -0.02 -0.99 -6.62
N PRO A 58 -0.86 -1.57 -7.51
CA PRO A 58 -0.90 -1.17 -8.92
C PRO A 58 -1.48 0.23 -9.14
N ALA A 59 -2.06 0.86 -8.11
CA ALA A 59 -2.48 2.25 -8.18
C ALA A 59 -1.32 3.21 -8.49
N TYR A 60 -0.08 2.83 -8.18
CA TYR A 60 1.10 3.63 -8.53
C TYR A 60 1.45 3.58 -10.02
N LEU A 61 0.90 2.62 -10.77
CA LEU A 61 0.89 2.57 -12.24
C LEU A 61 -0.30 3.33 -12.85
N GLY A 62 -1.06 4.08 -12.05
CA GLY A 62 -2.27 4.76 -12.51
C GLY A 62 -3.48 3.84 -12.72
N HIS A 63 -3.39 2.56 -12.32
CA HIS A 63 -4.45 1.58 -12.50
C HIS A 63 -5.49 1.65 -11.37
N MET A 64 -6.77 1.50 -11.71
CA MET A 64 -7.84 1.36 -10.72
C MET A 64 -8.15 -0.11 -10.49
N VAL A 65 -8.19 -0.54 -9.22
CA VAL A 65 -8.56 -1.91 -8.84
C VAL A 65 -9.90 -1.90 -8.12
N ASN A 66 -10.93 -2.45 -8.78
CA ASN A 66 -12.28 -2.52 -8.25
C ASN A 66 -12.64 -3.93 -7.74
N PHE A 67 -13.76 -4.03 -7.02
CA PHE A 67 -14.35 -5.28 -6.54
C PHE A 67 -13.42 -6.16 -5.68
N LYS A 68 -12.65 -5.55 -4.78
CA LYS A 68 -11.74 -6.27 -3.86
C LYS A 68 -12.46 -7.15 -2.84
N ILE A 69 -13.77 -6.96 -2.67
CA ILE A 69 -14.61 -7.68 -1.73
C ILE A 69 -15.88 -8.09 -2.46
N ARG A 70 -16.27 -9.37 -2.32
CA ARG A 70 -17.56 -9.90 -2.77
C ARG A 70 -18.40 -10.31 -1.56
N LYS A 71 -19.70 -10.06 -1.62
CA LYS A 71 -20.63 -10.58 -0.61
C LYS A 71 -21.09 -11.95 -1.05
N HIS A 72 -20.95 -12.93 -0.16
CA HIS A 72 -21.49 -14.25 -0.43
C HIS A 72 -22.96 -14.29 0.02
N PHE A 73 -23.85 -14.74 -0.88
CA PHE A 73 -25.29 -14.68 -0.65
C PHE A 73 -25.75 -15.48 0.58
N LYS A 74 -25.11 -16.63 0.85
CA LYS A 74 -25.55 -17.56 1.90
C LYS A 74 -25.25 -17.10 3.33
N ASP A 75 -24.11 -16.44 3.56
CA ASP A 75 -23.67 -16.05 4.90
C ASP A 75 -23.73 -14.53 5.15
N LYS A 76 -24.03 -13.75 4.10
CA LYS A 76 -24.05 -12.27 4.10
C LYS A 76 -22.71 -11.65 4.53
N LYS A 77 -21.63 -12.43 4.56
CA LYS A 77 -20.30 -11.95 4.92
C LYS A 77 -19.56 -11.42 3.69
N SER A 78 -18.64 -10.51 3.97
CA SER A 78 -17.72 -9.97 2.98
C SER A 78 -16.51 -10.89 2.89
N HIS A 79 -16.24 -11.39 1.69
CA HIS A 79 -15.08 -12.22 1.39
C HIS A 79 -14.14 -11.45 0.46
N TYR A 80 -12.84 -11.51 0.74
CA TYR A 80 -11.85 -10.89 -0.14
C TYR A 80 -11.79 -11.64 -1.46
N VAL A 81 -11.70 -10.88 -2.55
CA VAL A 81 -11.51 -11.42 -3.89
C VAL A 81 -10.02 -11.61 -4.13
N GLU A 82 -9.65 -12.79 -4.63
CA GLU A 82 -8.29 -13.11 -5.01
C GLU A 82 -7.76 -12.10 -6.03
N PRO A 83 -6.46 -11.73 -6.00
CA PRO A 83 -5.90 -10.71 -6.88
C PRO A 83 -6.24 -10.90 -8.35
N ASP A 84 -6.21 -12.14 -8.84
CA ASP A 84 -6.41 -12.48 -10.27
C ASP A 84 -7.88 -12.35 -10.71
N GLU A 85 -8.83 -12.36 -9.77
CA GLU A 85 -10.25 -12.17 -10.04
C GLU A 85 -10.70 -10.70 -9.92
N ARG A 86 -9.78 -9.80 -9.56
CA ARG A 86 -10.09 -8.38 -9.43
C ARG A 86 -10.15 -7.73 -10.80
N THR A 87 -11.13 -6.86 -10.98
CA THR A 87 -11.20 -6.02 -12.17
C THR A 87 -10.16 -4.91 -12.05
N ILE A 88 -9.17 -4.93 -12.93
CA ILE A 88 -8.16 -3.87 -13.06
C ILE A 88 -8.53 -3.05 -14.31
N ILE A 89 -8.76 -1.77 -14.11
CA ILE A 89 -8.95 -0.80 -15.20
C ILE A 89 -7.61 -0.07 -15.36
N PRO A 90 -6.89 -0.26 -16.47
CA PRO A 90 -5.59 0.34 -16.68
C PRO A 90 -5.70 1.87 -16.89
N ASN A 91 -4.63 2.59 -16.53
CA ASN A 91 -4.37 3.99 -16.91
C ASN A 91 -5.52 4.98 -16.64
N THR A 92 -6.14 4.86 -15.46
CA THR A 92 -7.20 5.78 -15.02
C THR A 92 -6.69 7.12 -14.50
N CYS A 93 -5.43 7.17 -14.06
CA CYS A 93 -4.75 8.37 -13.60
C CYS A 93 -3.30 8.35 -14.09
N GLU A 94 -2.62 9.49 -13.99
CA GLU A 94 -1.19 9.58 -14.24
C GLU A 94 -0.42 8.65 -13.29
N ALA A 95 0.50 7.86 -13.86
CA ALA A 95 1.32 6.93 -13.11
C ALA A 95 2.42 7.67 -12.34
N ILE A 96 2.67 7.24 -11.10
CA ILE A 96 3.77 7.78 -10.27
C ILE A 96 5.09 7.07 -10.61
N ILE A 97 5.02 5.80 -11.03
CA ILE A 97 6.16 4.98 -11.46
C ILE A 97 5.79 4.24 -12.75
N ASP A 98 6.80 3.85 -13.53
CA ASP A 98 6.60 3.03 -14.73
C ASP A 98 6.43 1.53 -14.40
N GLN A 99 6.00 0.77 -15.43
CA GLN A 99 5.74 -0.66 -15.34
C GLN A 99 7.00 -1.48 -15.02
N GLU A 100 8.13 -1.14 -15.64
CA GLU A 100 9.41 -1.85 -15.46
C GLU A 100 9.90 -1.72 -14.01
N THR A 101 9.86 -0.51 -13.47
CA THR A 101 10.15 -0.21 -12.07
C THR A 101 9.27 -1.03 -11.12
N TYR A 102 7.96 -1.08 -11.38
CA TYR A 102 7.03 -1.84 -10.54
C TYR A 102 7.31 -3.35 -10.58
N ASP A 103 7.51 -3.90 -11.78
CA ASP A 103 7.72 -5.34 -11.98
C ASP A 103 9.04 -5.81 -11.39
N ASN A 104 10.11 -5.01 -11.52
CA ASN A 104 11.40 -5.28 -10.87
C ASN A 104 11.25 -5.41 -9.35
N VAL A 105 10.50 -4.51 -8.72
CA VAL A 105 10.21 -4.58 -7.29
C VAL A 105 9.34 -5.80 -6.95
N GLN A 106 8.34 -6.14 -7.75
CA GLN A 106 7.52 -7.33 -7.48
C GLN A 106 8.34 -8.62 -7.57
N GLN A 107 9.26 -8.71 -8.52
CA GLN A 107 10.11 -9.88 -8.70
C GLN A 107 11.03 -10.10 -7.49
N GLN A 108 11.62 -9.02 -6.98
CA GLN A 108 12.46 -9.07 -5.78
C GLN A 108 11.68 -9.55 -4.54
N ASN A 109 10.43 -9.11 -4.37
CA ASN A 109 9.59 -9.50 -3.23
C ASN A 109 8.99 -10.92 -3.33
N LYS A 110 9.07 -11.58 -4.50
CA LYS A 110 8.67 -12.99 -4.67
C LYS A 110 9.77 -13.99 -4.31
N MET A 111 11.01 -13.51 -4.15
CA MET A 111 12.19 -14.33 -3.87
C MET A 111 12.52 -14.42 -2.37
N GLU A 112 11.80 -13.72 -1.50
CA GLU A 112 11.83 -13.83 -0.03
C GLU A 112 10.67 -14.72 0.48
#